data_AF-A0A952PGM0-F1
#
_entry.id   AF-A0A952PGM0-F1
#
_cell.length_a   1.000
_cell.length_b   1.000
_cell.length_c   1.000
_cell.angle_alpha   90.00
_cell.angle_beta   90.00
_cell.angle_gamma   90.00
#
_symmetry.space_group_name_H-M   'P 1'
#
loop_
_entity.id
_entity.type
_entity.pdbx_description
1 polymer ?
#
loop_
_entity_poly.entity_id
_entity_poly.type
_entity_poly.pdbx_seq_one_letter_code
_entity_poly.pdbx_strand_id
1 'polypeptide(L)'
;MESFFAGTPFLYEFALEEYSEEAHMAPGVLTYTVMMESSQAVMDGYVWCTTTRDILNENWAKIQVSMELNDRAIRRENMDLEVYEDGDIACNFLTVLLSDWPDGQHSFAVTATFTAPLNDGFGDYAAGDYSEVYTIHVGD
;
A
#
# COMPACT_ATOMS: atom_id res chain seq x y z
N MET A 1 13.08 -15.16 13.53
CA MET A 1 12.86 -14.56 12.21
C MET A 1 12.41 -13.15 12.52
N GLU A 2 13.36 -12.24 12.60
CA GLU A 2 13.06 -10.84 12.91
C GLU A 2 12.48 -10.24 11.64
N SER A 3 11.19 -9.91 11.67
CA SER A 3 10.60 -9.08 10.64
C SER A 3 11.27 -7.71 10.71
N PHE A 4 11.74 -7.22 9.56
CA PHE A 4 12.44 -5.94 9.44
C PHE A 4 11.53 -4.71 9.64
N PHE A 5 10.21 -4.90 9.89
CA PHE A 5 9.24 -3.83 10.19
C PHE A 5 9.37 -3.23 11.59
N ALA A 6 10.32 -3.68 12.42
CA ALA A 6 10.46 -3.25 13.81
C ALA A 6 10.96 -1.80 13.91
N GLY A 7 10.06 -0.83 13.73
CA GLY A 7 10.22 0.55 14.21
C GLY A 7 10.02 1.66 13.18
N THR A 8 9.86 1.35 11.88
CA THR A 8 9.48 2.38 10.89
C THR A 8 7.96 2.43 10.80
N PRO A 9 7.32 3.57 11.06
CA PRO A 9 5.86 3.69 10.97
C PRO A 9 5.40 3.66 9.51
N PHE A 10 4.18 3.19 9.27
CA PHE A 10 3.53 3.32 7.98
C PHE A 10 2.93 4.71 7.78
N LEU A 11 2.84 5.16 6.53
CA LEU A 11 2.34 6.49 6.19
C LEU A 11 0.89 6.73 6.68
N TYR A 12 0.03 5.70 6.57
CA TYR A 12 -1.36 5.79 7.02
C TYR A 12 -1.50 6.03 8.53
N GLU A 13 -0.49 5.70 9.35
CA GLU A 13 -0.52 5.94 10.81
C GLU A 13 -0.54 7.43 11.16
N PHE A 14 -0.15 8.29 10.22
CA PHE A 14 -0.17 9.76 10.35
C PHE A 14 -1.35 10.40 9.61
N ALA A 15 -2.22 9.60 8.98
CA ALA A 15 -3.36 10.10 8.24
C ALA A 15 -4.46 10.59 9.19
N LEU A 16 -5.19 11.62 8.76
CA LEU A 16 -6.35 12.15 9.49
C LEU A 16 -7.62 11.32 9.24
N GLU A 17 -7.67 10.63 8.10
CA GLU A 17 -8.79 9.85 7.63
C GLU A 17 -8.65 8.36 7.98
N GLU A 18 -9.75 7.77 8.42
CA GLU A 18 -9.91 6.33 8.56
C GLU A 18 -11.04 5.87 7.64
N TYR A 19 -10.83 4.78 6.91
CA TYR A 19 -11.82 4.19 6.01
C TYR A 19 -12.24 2.81 6.50
N SER A 20 -13.47 2.41 6.19
CA SER A 20 -13.97 1.08 6.53
C SER A 20 -13.41 0.02 5.57
N GLU A 21 -13.44 -1.23 5.99
CA GLU A 21 -13.03 -2.37 5.15
C GLU A 21 -13.80 -2.39 3.82
N GLU A 22 -15.10 -2.10 3.84
CA GLU A 22 -15.93 -2.05 2.64
C GLU A 22 -15.48 -0.98 1.65
N ALA A 23 -14.91 0.13 2.13
CA ALA A 23 -14.34 1.16 1.27
C ALA A 23 -13.06 0.66 0.56
N HIS A 24 -12.23 -0.14 1.24
CA HIS A 24 -11.05 -0.78 0.65
C HIS A 24 -11.40 -1.95 -0.30
N MET A 25 -12.60 -2.53 -0.20
CA MET A 25 -13.06 -3.61 -1.08
C MET A 25 -13.66 -3.13 -2.42
N ALA A 26 -13.95 -1.83 -2.55
CA ALA A 26 -14.50 -1.24 -3.76
C ALA A 26 -13.43 -0.55 -4.62
N PRO A 27 -13.45 -0.69 -5.96
CA PRO A 27 -12.55 0.08 -6.81
C PRO A 27 -12.87 1.57 -6.70
N GLY A 28 -11.84 2.40 -6.70
CA GLY A 28 -11.95 3.83 -6.48
C GLY A 28 -10.68 4.46 -5.93
N VAL A 29 -10.82 5.66 -5.40
CA VAL A 29 -9.75 6.43 -4.79
C VAL A 29 -10.13 6.75 -3.34
N LEU A 30 -9.26 6.36 -2.41
CA LEU A 30 -9.26 6.82 -1.03
C LEU A 30 -8.19 7.90 -0.89
N THR A 31 -8.55 9.02 -0.26
CA THR A 31 -7.66 10.17 -0.14
C THR A 31 -7.33 10.43 1.31
N TYR A 32 -6.05 10.53 1.61
CA TYR A 32 -5.54 10.75 2.95
C TYR A 32 -4.80 12.08 3.03
N THR A 33 -4.94 12.75 4.16
CA THR A 33 -4.18 13.91 4.58
C THR A 33 -3.25 13.47 5.68
N VAL A 34 -1.94 13.57 5.45
CA VAL A 34 -0.91 13.16 6.39
C VAL A 34 -0.19 14.37 6.95
N MET A 35 -0.10 14.43 8.28
CA MET A 35 0.61 15.49 8.99
C MET A 35 1.87 14.93 9.65
N MET A 36 3.05 15.33 9.15
CA MET A 36 4.33 14.99 9.76
C MET A 36 5.00 16.25 10.33
N GLU A 37 5.13 16.33 11.65
CA GLU A 37 5.75 17.48 12.33
C GLU A 37 7.19 17.74 11.88
N SER A 38 7.91 16.68 11.48
CA SER A 38 9.26 16.78 10.92
C SER A 38 9.53 15.63 9.96
N SER A 39 10.56 15.81 9.13
CA SER A 39 11.00 14.77 8.20
C SER A 39 11.44 13.51 8.95
N GLN A 40 10.77 12.40 8.65
CA GLN A 40 11.08 11.06 9.18
C GLN A 40 10.91 10.00 8.09
N ALA A 41 11.58 8.87 8.26
CA ALA A 41 11.38 7.74 7.36
C ALA A 41 10.03 7.07 7.66
N VAL A 42 9.26 6.79 6.61
CA VAL A 42 7.97 6.10 6.67
C VAL A 42 7.92 5.02 5.60
N MET A 43 7.20 3.95 5.87
CA MET A 43 6.90 2.92 4.87
C MET A 43 5.52 3.14 4.28
N ASP A 44 5.36 2.74 3.04
CA ASP A 44 4.04 2.58 2.45
C ASP A 44 4.09 1.53 1.34
N GLY A 45 2.93 1.16 0.80
CA GLY A 45 2.86 0.29 -0.36
C GLY A 45 1.54 -0.42 -0.49
N TYR A 46 1.58 -1.64 -1.04
CA TYR A 46 0.40 -2.45 -1.28
C TYR A 46 0.57 -3.83 -0.67
N VAL A 47 -0.46 -4.26 0.05
CA VAL A 47 -0.51 -5.59 0.68
C VAL A 47 -1.70 -6.35 0.12
N TRP A 48 -1.47 -7.61 -0.24
CA TRP A 48 -2.54 -8.52 -0.59
C TRP A 48 -2.36 -9.84 0.13
N CYS A 49 -3.36 -10.18 0.94
CA CYS A 49 -3.42 -11.41 1.74
C CYS A 49 -4.54 -12.30 1.23
N THR A 50 -4.37 -13.61 1.35
CA THR A 50 -5.37 -14.60 0.96
C THR A 50 -5.34 -15.79 1.93
N THR A 51 -6.39 -16.61 1.93
CA THR A 51 -6.47 -17.80 2.80
C THR A 51 -5.50 -18.93 2.42
N THR A 52 -4.90 -18.90 1.22
CA THR A 52 -3.93 -19.92 0.79
C THR A 52 -2.90 -19.35 -0.17
N ARG A 53 -1.69 -19.93 -0.19
CA ARG A 53 -0.64 -19.55 -1.14
C ARG A 53 -1.06 -19.70 -2.62
N ASP A 54 -1.92 -20.66 -2.94
CA ASP A 54 -2.40 -20.86 -4.31
C ASP A 54 -3.31 -19.71 -4.76
N ILE A 55 -4.25 -19.27 -3.92
CA ILE A 55 -5.10 -18.10 -4.19
C ILE A 55 -4.24 -16.84 -4.31
N LEU A 56 -3.24 -16.67 -3.44
CA LEU A 56 -2.30 -15.55 -3.53
C LEU A 56 -1.58 -15.52 -4.89
N ASN A 57 -1.03 -16.64 -5.33
CA ASN A 57 -0.31 -16.71 -6.61
C ASN A 57 -1.23 -16.43 -7.81
N GLU A 58 -2.47 -16.96 -7.78
CA GLU A 58 -3.45 -16.71 -8.84
C GLU A 58 -3.86 -15.23 -8.88
N ASN A 59 -4.20 -14.64 -7.74
CA ASN A 59 -4.64 -13.25 -7.66
C ASN A 59 -3.50 -12.30 -8.00
N TRP A 60 -2.29 -12.52 -7.46
CA TRP A 60 -1.15 -11.65 -7.68
C TRP A 60 -0.74 -11.57 -9.16
N ALA A 61 -0.94 -12.63 -9.95
CA ALA A 61 -0.73 -12.60 -11.40
C ALA A 61 -1.68 -11.65 -12.15
N LYS A 62 -2.79 -11.25 -11.51
CA LYS A 62 -3.83 -10.35 -12.05
C LYS A 62 -3.76 -8.95 -11.44
N ILE A 63 -2.85 -8.70 -10.49
CA ILE A 63 -2.65 -7.42 -9.83
C ILE A 63 -1.44 -6.72 -10.44
N GLN A 64 -1.62 -5.46 -10.84
CA GLN A 64 -0.53 -4.57 -11.25
C GLN A 64 -0.45 -3.43 -10.26
N VAL A 65 0.71 -3.22 -9.64
CA VAL A 65 0.90 -2.14 -8.66
C VAL A 65 1.82 -1.08 -9.23
N SER A 66 1.40 0.18 -9.11
CA SER A 66 2.22 1.36 -9.36
C SER A 66 2.26 2.24 -8.13
N MET A 67 3.40 2.91 -7.91
CA MET A 67 3.55 3.91 -6.86
C MET A 67 4.17 5.18 -7.44
N GLU A 68 3.69 6.33 -7.01
CA GLU A 68 4.15 7.63 -7.50
C GLU A 68 4.42 8.57 -6.32
N LEU A 69 5.54 9.29 -6.38
CA LEU A 69 5.89 10.35 -5.43
C LEU A 69 6.06 11.66 -6.19
N ASN A 70 5.28 12.68 -5.85
CA ASN A 70 5.28 13.98 -6.52
C ASN A 70 5.12 13.85 -8.05
N ASP A 71 4.11 13.08 -8.47
CA ASP A 71 3.77 12.75 -9.87
C ASP A 71 4.91 12.06 -10.65
N ARG A 72 5.82 11.40 -9.94
CA ARG A 72 6.91 10.62 -10.53
C ARG A 72 6.79 9.17 -10.10
N ALA A 73 6.69 8.29 -11.08
CA ALA A 73 6.71 6.85 -10.86
C ALA A 73 7.97 6.42 -10.09
N ILE A 74 7.76 5.74 -8.97
CA ILE A 74 8.79 4.99 -8.27
C ILE A 74 9.08 3.74 -9.09
N ARG A 75 10.36 3.51 -9.36
CA ARG A 75 10.76 2.35 -10.16
C ARG A 75 10.71 1.08 -9.33
N ARG A 76 10.41 -0.05 -9.98
CA ARG A 76 10.24 -1.35 -9.32
C ARG A 76 11.46 -1.79 -8.51
N GLU A 77 12.67 -1.43 -8.94
CA GLU A 77 13.92 -1.72 -8.22
C GLU A 77 14.04 -1.03 -6.86
N ASN A 78 13.25 0.01 -6.60
CA ASN A 78 13.20 0.71 -5.32
C ASN A 78 12.10 0.20 -4.40
N MET A 79 11.38 -0.85 -4.80
CA MET A 79 10.33 -1.47 -4.01
C MET A 79 10.81 -2.85 -3.53
N ASP A 80 10.48 -3.19 -2.29
CA ASP A 80 10.74 -4.51 -1.75
C ASP A 80 9.49 -5.39 -1.86
N LEU A 81 9.68 -6.67 -2.15
CA LEU A 81 8.58 -7.65 -2.13
C LEU A 81 8.90 -8.70 -1.09
N GLU A 82 8.19 -8.61 0.04
CA GLU A 82 8.24 -9.61 1.09
C GLU A 82 7.05 -10.55 0.96
N VAL A 83 7.31 -11.85 1.14
CA VAL A 83 6.28 -12.88 1.18
C VAL A 83 6.16 -13.38 2.61
N TYR A 84 4.96 -13.29 3.14
CA TYR A 84 4.62 -13.80 4.47
C TYR A 84 3.67 -14.99 4.32
N GLU A 85 3.92 -16.03 5.12
CA GLU A 85 3.06 -17.19 5.19
C GLU A 85 3.05 -17.69 6.63
N ASP A 86 1.86 -17.71 7.24
CA ASP A 86 1.64 -18.25 8.59
C ASP A 86 0.27 -18.93 8.65
N GLY A 87 0.28 -20.22 8.96
CA GLY A 87 -0.92 -21.05 8.98
C GLY A 87 -1.72 -20.96 7.69
N ASP A 88 -2.95 -20.48 7.81
CA ASP A 88 -3.93 -20.35 6.73
C ASP A 88 -3.97 -18.93 6.12
N ILE A 89 -2.88 -18.16 6.23
CA ILE A 89 -2.77 -16.84 5.61
C ILE A 89 -1.46 -16.75 4.84
N ALA A 90 -1.56 -16.34 3.58
CA ALA A 90 -0.42 -16.00 2.73
C ALA A 90 -0.57 -14.57 2.22
N CYS A 91 0.47 -13.76 2.34
CA CYS A 91 0.48 -12.36 1.91
C CYS A 91 1.71 -12.02 1.06
N ASN A 92 1.51 -11.10 0.11
CA ASN A 92 2.59 -10.37 -0.54
C ASN A 92 2.55 -8.91 -0.06
N PHE A 93 3.68 -8.42 0.43
CA PHE A 93 3.90 -7.03 0.82
C PHE A 93 4.82 -6.39 -0.21
N LEU A 94 4.27 -5.54 -1.07
CA LEU A 94 5.07 -4.72 -1.98
C LEU A 94 5.21 -3.33 -1.36
N THR A 95 6.38 -2.99 -0.84
CA THR A 95 6.57 -1.77 -0.04
C THR A 95 7.68 -0.88 -0.60
N VAL A 96 7.66 0.37 -0.18
CA VAL A 96 8.71 1.36 -0.42
C VAL A 96 9.01 2.09 0.88
N LEU A 97 10.29 2.41 1.09
CA LEU A 97 10.72 3.32 2.16
C LEU A 97 10.80 4.74 1.59
N LEU A 98 10.06 5.67 2.19
CA LEU A 98 10.05 7.08 1.85
C LEU A 98 10.75 7.87 2.96
N SER A 99 11.80 8.61 2.60
CA SER A 99 12.64 9.32 3.56
C SER A 99 13.11 10.67 3.00
N ASP A 100 13.83 11.42 3.84
CA ASP A 100 14.49 12.68 3.47
C ASP A 100 13.52 13.71 2.86
N TRP A 101 12.31 13.77 3.41
CA TRP A 101 11.27 14.70 3.00
C TRP A 101 11.73 16.15 3.15
N PRO A 102 11.67 16.95 2.08
CA PRO A 102 11.74 18.41 2.18
C PRO A 102 10.52 18.96 2.94
N ASP A 103 10.66 20.11 3.59
CA ASP A 103 9.52 20.83 4.15
C ASP A 103 8.50 21.20 3.06
N GLY A 104 7.22 21.21 3.43
CA GLY A 104 6.12 21.56 2.54
C GLY A 104 5.22 20.39 2.18
N GLN A 105 4.50 20.53 1.06
CA GLN A 105 3.50 19.58 0.62
C GLN A 105 4.05 18.62 -0.44
N HIS A 106 3.73 17.33 -0.29
CA HIS A 106 4.06 16.25 -1.23
C HIS A 106 2.81 15.44 -1.57
N SER A 107 2.84 14.75 -2.70
CA SER A 107 1.86 13.72 -3.05
C SER A 107 2.52 12.35 -3.10
N PHE A 108 1.86 11.36 -2.53
CA PHE A 108 2.19 9.96 -2.72
C PHE A 108 0.94 9.21 -3.17
N ALA A 109 1.06 8.29 -4.12
CA ALA A 109 -0.05 7.48 -4.56
C ALA A 109 0.39 6.02 -4.72
N VAL A 110 -0.45 5.10 -4.26
CA VAL A 110 -0.36 3.67 -4.55
C VAL A 110 -1.62 3.29 -5.32
N THR A 111 -1.45 2.63 -6.46
CA THR A 111 -2.56 2.11 -7.25
C THR A 111 -2.34 0.63 -7.50
N ALA A 112 -3.29 -0.20 -7.09
CA ALA A 112 -3.40 -1.59 -7.48
C ALA A 112 -4.51 -1.74 -8.53
N THR A 113 -4.12 -2.10 -9.75
CA THR A 113 -5.06 -2.41 -10.84
C THR A 113 -5.34 -3.90 -10.87
N PHE A 114 -6.59 -4.27 -10.62
CA PHE A 114 -7.09 -5.63 -10.75
C PHE A 114 -7.58 -5.85 -12.19
N THR A 115 -6.81 -6.61 -12.96
CA THR A 115 -7.10 -6.87 -14.39
C THR A 115 -8.29 -7.81 -14.63
N ALA A 116 -8.76 -8.48 -13.58
CA ALA A 116 -9.96 -9.30 -13.53
C ALA A 116 -10.51 -9.33 -12.08
N PRO A 117 -11.77 -9.74 -11.85
CA PRO A 117 -12.29 -9.93 -10.50
C PRO A 117 -11.44 -10.94 -9.72
N LEU A 118 -11.26 -10.68 -8.42
CA LEU A 118 -10.46 -11.50 -7.50
C LEU A 118 -11.31 -12.01 -6.35
N ASN A 119 -10.92 -13.14 -5.78
CA ASN A 119 -11.44 -13.63 -4.51
C ASN A 119 -10.23 -14.06 -3.67
N ASP A 120 -10.05 -13.49 -2.49
CA ASP A 120 -8.92 -13.75 -1.60
C ASP A 120 -9.19 -14.91 -0.61
N GLY A 121 -10.36 -15.53 -0.71
CA GLY A 121 -10.86 -16.53 0.23
C GLY A 121 -11.63 -15.95 1.42
N PHE A 122 -11.66 -14.63 1.58
CA PHE A 122 -12.45 -13.90 2.57
C PHE A 122 -13.61 -13.12 1.91
N GLY A 123 -13.34 -12.49 0.77
CA GLY A 123 -14.28 -11.65 0.02
C GLY A 123 -14.04 -11.63 -1.48
N ASP A 124 -14.98 -11.02 -2.19
CA ASP A 124 -14.95 -10.83 -3.64
C ASP A 124 -14.63 -9.36 -3.97
N TYR A 125 -13.74 -9.16 -4.93
CA TYR A 125 -13.26 -7.86 -5.37
C TYR A 125 -13.51 -7.71 -6.86
N ALA A 126 -14.07 -6.56 -7.26
CA ALA A 126 -14.30 -6.26 -8.67
C ALA A 126 -12.98 -5.95 -9.39
N ALA A 127 -12.96 -6.12 -10.71
CA ALA A 127 -11.88 -5.57 -11.52
C ALA A 127 -11.93 -4.03 -11.48
N GLY A 128 -10.76 -3.38 -11.51
CA GLY A 128 -10.65 -1.93 -11.48
C GLY A 128 -9.41 -1.45 -10.75
N ASP A 129 -9.30 -0.14 -10.62
CA ASP A 129 -8.21 0.52 -9.91
C ASP A 129 -8.62 0.75 -8.46
N TYR A 130 -7.75 0.31 -7.55
CA TYR A 130 -7.83 0.53 -6.12
C TYR A 130 -6.67 1.46 -5.76
N SER A 131 -6.98 2.73 -5.50
CA SER A 131 -5.96 3.74 -5.28
C SER A 131 -6.06 4.37 -3.90
N GLU A 132 -4.91 4.55 -3.27
CA GLU A 132 -4.74 5.35 -2.07
C GLU A 132 -3.84 6.54 -2.43
N VAL A 133 -4.36 7.75 -2.21
CA VAL A 133 -3.69 9.01 -2.56
C VAL A 133 -3.48 9.84 -1.31
N TYR A 134 -2.23 10.09 -0.99
CA TYR A 134 -1.80 10.81 0.20
C TYR A 134 -1.35 12.21 -0.17
N THR A 135 -1.95 13.22 0.47
CA THR A 135 -1.42 14.59 0.55
C THR A 135 -0.64 14.72 1.85
N ILE A 136 0.66 14.92 1.75
CA ILE A 136 1.58 14.83 2.89
C ILE A 136 2.12 16.23 3.18
N HIS A 137 1.96 16.69 4.41
CA HIS A 137 2.51 17.95 4.91
C HIS A 137 3.66 17.66 5.86
N VAL A 138 4.85 18.20 5.55
CA VAL A 138 6.06 18.07 6.38
C VAL A 138 6.48 19.43 6.92
N GLY A 139 6.62 19.51 8.25
CA GLY A 139 6.93 20.74 8.97
C GLY A 139 5.69 21.49 9.45
N ASP A 140 5.94 22.63 10.14
CA ASP A 140 4.91 23.56 10.64
C ASP A 140 4.28 24.42 9.53
#